data_AF-A0A7X8VNI1-F1
#
_entry.id   AF-A0A7X8VNI1-F1
#
_cell.length_a   1.000
_cell.length_b   1.000
_cell.length_c   1.000
_cell.angle_alpha   90.00
_cell.angle_beta   90.00
_cell.angle_gamma   90.00
#
_symmetry.space_group_name_H-M   'P 1'
#
loop_
_entity.id
_entity.type
_entity.pdbx_description
1 polymer ?
#
loop_
_entity_poly.entity_id
_entity_poly.type
_entity_poly.pdbx_seq_one_letter_code
_entity_poly.pdbx_strand_id
1 'polypeptide(L)'
;MSNSNLIQALKQAGLKTGDIVLLHSSLLSLGELACSPELVIDAFLQVLGKDGTLAVPAFGSLGILTETVKQHPQAVFSDAPLGTVAAIGPHAQQLCAGHWHCESAHGEGSPYLKIAELGGLICLLGVDQDRNTSLHSAEALLKLPYLSDKSASVCDPEGKTRSKTWKHYPGPHRDFIGLDRHFRQAGIMQTTRIGNAALRLIKSQEMLQLCQELGTADPAFVLCDNPACADCVTQRAALFRQRIASQESFKLAASARLAGHYVPEIIDKLKDCGIDFVELDYLQGRSVINLSPEKLRAAVAEFRQAGIQISALRLPCLPADSKRLLEQLQAAAVERLILPLPHNAETLAMLAEHNIAFDLCNSIENSAEFRRLFAPLAAKFSCQAVFSPCNFVLANENPFLHSWRIGRFIKSIGQLDVADVTWDQRPARLARGNAEIKELISILRCHHFSGWLTLGGGALYPGSLQQAQSDFLTLLDNM
;
A
#
# COMPACT_ATOMS: atom_id res chain seq x y z
N MET A 1 -34.32 -30.58 12.19
CA MET A 1 -33.92 -31.15 10.87
C MET A 1 -33.36 -32.55 11.12
N SER A 2 -33.71 -33.58 10.35
CA SER A 2 -33.11 -34.90 10.53
C SER A 2 -31.69 -34.96 9.97
N ASN A 3 -30.85 -35.88 10.46
CA ASN A 3 -29.51 -36.12 9.91
C ASN A 3 -29.57 -36.44 8.40
N SER A 4 -30.54 -37.25 7.98
CA SER A 4 -30.74 -37.60 6.57
C SER A 4 -30.99 -36.37 5.68
N ASN A 5 -31.72 -35.38 6.17
CA ASN A 5 -31.96 -34.14 5.43
C ASN A 5 -30.67 -33.32 5.31
N LEU A 6 -29.81 -33.29 6.34
CA LEU A 6 -28.52 -32.58 6.30
C LEU A 6 -27.58 -33.23 5.28
N ILE A 7 -27.46 -34.56 5.35
CA ILE A 7 -26.66 -35.36 4.42
C ILE A 7 -27.11 -35.15 2.98
N GLN A 8 -28.44 -35.17 2.73
CA GLN A 8 -28.98 -34.93 1.40
C GLN A 8 -28.67 -33.51 0.91
N ALA A 9 -28.84 -32.50 1.76
CA ALA A 9 -28.57 -31.11 1.39
C ALA A 9 -27.07 -30.86 1.10
N LEU A 10 -26.18 -31.46 1.89
CA LEU A 10 -24.73 -31.41 1.67
C LEU A 10 -24.34 -32.08 0.34
N LYS A 11 -24.92 -33.25 0.03
CA LYS A 11 -24.72 -33.91 -1.28
C LYS A 11 -25.24 -33.07 -2.44
N GLN A 12 -26.41 -32.47 -2.29
CA GLN A 12 -27.00 -31.55 -3.28
C GLN A 12 -26.18 -30.28 -3.46
N ALA A 13 -25.48 -29.82 -2.43
CA ALA A 13 -24.52 -28.72 -2.51
C ALA A 13 -23.29 -29.06 -3.39
N GLY A 14 -23.07 -30.34 -3.67
CA GLY A 14 -21.97 -30.84 -4.49
C GLY A 14 -20.89 -31.58 -3.72
N LEU A 15 -21.03 -31.76 -2.40
CA LEU A 15 -20.09 -32.57 -1.61
C LEU A 15 -20.20 -34.06 -1.97
N LYS A 16 -19.05 -34.70 -2.08
CA LYS A 16 -18.90 -36.10 -2.47
C LYS A 16 -18.09 -36.88 -1.44
N THR A 17 -18.22 -38.20 -1.51
CA THR A 17 -17.35 -39.11 -0.77
C THR A 17 -15.91 -38.95 -1.24
N GLY A 18 -14.98 -38.86 -0.30
CA GLY A 18 -13.55 -38.63 -0.57
C GLY A 18 -13.13 -37.16 -0.57
N ASP A 19 -14.06 -36.20 -0.52
CA ASP A 19 -13.69 -34.78 -0.54
C ASP A 19 -12.89 -34.38 0.73
N ILE A 20 -11.98 -33.42 0.55
CA ILE A 20 -11.32 -32.70 1.64
C ILE A 20 -12.01 -31.35 1.78
N VAL A 21 -12.55 -31.02 2.94
CA VAL A 21 -13.37 -29.81 3.14
C VAL A 21 -12.83 -28.97 4.28
N LEU A 22 -12.47 -27.72 4.01
CA LEU A 22 -12.26 -26.69 5.03
C LEU A 22 -13.57 -25.97 5.33
N LEU A 23 -14.13 -26.20 6.52
CA LEU A 23 -15.41 -25.65 6.95
C LEU A 23 -15.22 -24.37 7.78
N HIS A 24 -15.90 -23.30 7.33
CA HIS A 24 -16.17 -22.09 8.10
C HIS A 24 -17.68 -22.01 8.30
N SER A 25 -18.13 -21.71 9.52
CA SER A 25 -19.56 -21.90 9.80
C SER A 25 -20.13 -20.99 10.89
N SER A 26 -21.45 -20.82 10.83
CA SER A 26 -22.29 -20.21 11.86
C SER A 26 -23.52 -21.08 12.08
N LEU A 27 -23.53 -21.85 13.18
CA LEU A 27 -24.65 -22.73 13.52
C LEU A 27 -25.97 -21.94 13.65
N LEU A 28 -25.91 -20.73 14.22
CA LEU A 28 -27.07 -19.85 14.39
C LEU A 28 -27.77 -19.53 13.07
N SER A 29 -27.01 -19.46 11.97
CA SER A 29 -27.56 -19.15 10.64
C SER A 29 -28.43 -20.27 10.08
N LEU A 30 -28.34 -21.49 10.60
CA LEU A 30 -29.24 -22.59 10.22
C LEU A 30 -30.69 -22.30 10.63
N GLY A 31 -30.92 -21.41 11.60
CA GLY A 31 -32.25 -21.01 12.10
C GLY A 31 -32.77 -21.94 13.19
N GLU A 32 -34.10 -21.99 13.37
CA GLU A 32 -34.79 -22.86 14.34
C GLU A 32 -34.67 -24.37 14.04
N LEU A 33 -33.75 -24.76 13.16
CA LEU A 33 -33.38 -26.16 13.00
C LEU A 33 -32.73 -26.62 14.31
N ALA A 34 -33.51 -27.24 15.18
CA ALA A 34 -33.00 -27.98 16.33
C ALA A 34 -32.12 -29.14 15.80
N CYS A 35 -30.84 -28.87 15.58
CA CYS A 35 -29.80 -29.85 15.34
C CYS A 35 -28.63 -29.53 16.27
N SER A 36 -28.13 -30.54 16.97
CA SER A 36 -26.95 -30.35 17.82
C SER A 36 -25.71 -30.13 16.94
N PRO A 37 -24.68 -29.43 17.44
CA PRO A 37 -23.40 -29.28 16.74
C PRO A 37 -22.82 -30.61 16.23
N GLU A 38 -22.90 -31.66 17.06
CA GLU A 38 -22.42 -33.00 16.77
C GLU A 38 -23.15 -33.59 15.56
N LEU A 39 -24.47 -33.42 15.49
CA LEU A 39 -25.27 -33.91 14.36
C LEU A 39 -24.83 -33.29 13.02
N VAL A 40 -24.43 -32.02 13.03
CA VAL A 40 -23.94 -31.33 11.83
C VAL A 40 -22.57 -31.88 11.43
N ILE A 41 -21.65 -32.03 12.37
CA ILE A 41 -20.33 -32.62 12.11
C ILE A 41 -20.44 -34.06 11.62
N ASP A 42 -21.30 -34.87 12.25
CA ASP A 42 -21.60 -36.24 11.83
C ASP A 42 -22.16 -36.29 10.41
N ALA A 43 -23.04 -35.35 10.04
CA ALA A 43 -23.56 -35.27 8.68
C ALA A 43 -22.44 -35.00 7.65
N PHE A 44 -21.50 -34.10 7.95
CA PHE A 44 -20.32 -33.88 7.10
C PHE A 44 -19.48 -35.15 6.99
N LEU A 45 -19.08 -35.76 8.11
CA LEU A 45 -18.25 -36.97 8.13
C LEU A 45 -18.92 -38.14 7.39
N GLN A 46 -20.24 -38.29 7.48
CA GLN A 46 -20.99 -39.32 6.75
C GLN A 46 -21.03 -39.08 5.23
N VAL A 47 -21.12 -37.82 4.78
CA VAL A 47 -21.07 -37.49 3.35
C VAL A 47 -19.69 -37.74 2.77
N LEU A 48 -18.66 -37.27 3.49
CA LEU A 48 -17.24 -37.42 3.11
C LEU A 48 -16.80 -38.89 3.15
N GLY A 49 -17.38 -39.69 4.04
CA GLY A 49 -17.05 -41.11 4.19
C GLY A 49 -15.63 -41.34 4.71
N LYS A 50 -15.22 -42.61 4.76
CA LYS A 50 -13.91 -43.03 5.31
C LYS A 50 -12.69 -42.47 4.55
N ASP A 51 -12.89 -42.07 3.30
CA ASP A 51 -11.83 -41.60 2.40
C ASP A 51 -11.76 -40.06 2.36
N GLY A 52 -12.72 -39.35 2.94
CA GLY A 52 -12.77 -37.88 2.95
C GLY A 52 -12.33 -37.28 4.29
N THR A 53 -11.97 -36.00 4.28
CA THR A 53 -11.39 -35.30 5.45
C THR A 53 -12.11 -33.99 5.71
N LEU A 54 -12.58 -33.77 6.94
CA LEU A 54 -13.14 -32.51 7.40
C LEU A 54 -12.07 -31.72 8.15
N ALA A 55 -11.86 -30.47 7.78
CA ALA A 55 -10.96 -29.53 8.43
C ALA A 55 -11.71 -28.27 8.87
N VAL A 56 -11.23 -27.62 9.92
CA VAL A 56 -11.70 -26.31 10.39
C VAL A 56 -10.50 -25.46 10.81
N PRO A 57 -10.53 -24.13 10.64
CA PRO A 57 -9.61 -23.28 11.37
C PRO A 57 -9.88 -23.42 12.87
N ALA A 58 -8.83 -23.57 13.67
CA ALA A 58 -8.89 -23.96 15.08
C ALA A 58 -8.12 -23.00 16.01
N PHE A 59 -7.84 -21.78 15.53
CA PHE A 59 -7.24 -20.72 16.35
C PHE A 59 -8.34 -19.90 17.06
N GLY A 60 -8.15 -19.60 18.35
CA GLY A 60 -9.12 -18.82 19.12
C GLY A 60 -10.53 -19.45 19.16
N SER A 61 -11.55 -18.60 19.21
CA SER A 61 -12.97 -18.98 19.28
C SER A 61 -13.68 -18.66 17.97
N LEU A 62 -13.95 -19.68 17.14
CA LEU A 62 -14.49 -19.52 15.78
C LEU A 62 -15.88 -20.14 15.56
N GLY A 63 -16.60 -20.40 16.64
CA GLY A 63 -17.97 -20.94 16.62
C GLY A 63 -18.06 -22.39 17.09
N ILE A 64 -19.27 -22.81 17.43
CA ILE A 64 -19.50 -24.07 18.14
C ILE A 64 -19.15 -25.32 17.30
N LEU A 65 -19.35 -25.29 15.98
CA LEU A 65 -18.98 -26.42 15.11
C LEU A 65 -17.46 -26.63 15.07
N THR A 66 -16.68 -25.54 15.10
CA THR A 66 -15.23 -25.62 15.23
C THR A 66 -14.84 -26.27 16.57
N GLU A 67 -15.48 -25.88 17.67
CA GLU A 67 -15.21 -26.48 18.99
C GLU A 67 -15.58 -27.97 19.02
N THR A 68 -16.69 -28.36 18.38
CA THR A 68 -17.08 -29.77 18.24
C THR A 68 -16.02 -30.58 17.48
N VAL A 69 -15.46 -30.04 16.39
CA VAL A 69 -14.35 -30.68 15.67
C VAL A 69 -13.09 -30.75 16.54
N LYS A 70 -12.75 -29.69 17.27
CA LYS A 70 -11.59 -29.66 18.18
C LYS A 70 -11.66 -30.71 19.29
N GLN A 71 -12.86 -31.02 19.76
CA GLN A 71 -13.12 -32.00 20.82
C GLN A 71 -13.28 -33.44 20.29
N HIS A 72 -13.35 -33.62 18.97
CA HIS A 72 -13.55 -34.94 18.38
C HIS A 72 -12.33 -35.85 18.65
N PRO A 73 -12.50 -37.12 19.06
CA PRO A 73 -11.40 -38.01 19.44
C PRO A 73 -10.36 -38.28 18.33
N GLN A 74 -10.76 -38.11 17.07
CA GLN A 74 -9.89 -38.30 15.90
C GLN A 74 -9.30 -37.00 15.35
N ALA A 75 -9.51 -35.87 16.02
CA ALA A 75 -9.02 -34.58 15.54
C ALA A 75 -7.49 -34.50 15.62
N VAL A 76 -6.86 -34.10 14.51
CA VAL A 76 -5.43 -33.81 14.42
C VAL A 76 -5.25 -32.31 14.25
N PHE A 77 -4.40 -31.71 15.07
CA PHE A 77 -4.10 -30.28 15.04
C PHE A 77 -2.80 -30.00 14.30
N SER A 78 -2.77 -28.92 13.53
CA SER A 78 -1.52 -28.39 13.02
C SER A 78 -0.69 -27.78 14.14
N ASP A 79 0.62 -27.91 14.06
CA ASP A 79 1.59 -27.55 15.10
C ASP A 79 1.98 -26.06 15.14
N ALA A 80 1.35 -25.20 14.34
CA ALA A 80 1.55 -23.75 14.40
C ALA A 80 0.57 -23.08 15.39
N PRO A 81 1.06 -22.16 16.25
CA PRO A 81 0.23 -21.38 17.19
C PRO A 81 -0.60 -20.28 16.51
N LEU A 82 -0.27 -19.91 15.27
CA LEU A 82 -1.03 -18.97 14.45
C LEU A 82 -1.59 -19.71 13.23
N GLY A 83 -2.82 -19.38 12.84
CA GLY A 83 -3.48 -20.00 11.69
C GLY A 83 -3.80 -21.49 11.88
N THR A 84 -3.80 -22.00 13.12
CA THR A 84 -4.01 -23.42 13.45
C THR A 84 -5.22 -24.01 12.73
N VAL A 85 -5.09 -25.24 12.24
CA VAL A 85 -6.17 -26.05 11.65
C VAL A 85 -6.35 -27.33 12.45
N ALA A 86 -7.59 -27.77 12.64
CA ALA A 86 -7.93 -29.10 13.13
C ALA A 86 -8.60 -29.89 12.01
N ALA A 87 -8.25 -31.17 11.86
CA ALA A 87 -8.79 -32.03 10.80
C ALA A 87 -9.13 -33.43 11.31
N ILE A 88 -10.15 -34.06 10.71
CA ILE A 88 -10.63 -35.41 10.98
C ILE A 88 -10.73 -36.14 9.64
N GLY A 89 -10.04 -37.27 9.50
CA GLY A 89 -10.04 -38.10 8.28
C GLY A 89 -8.65 -38.58 7.88
N PRO A 90 -8.54 -39.38 6.80
CA PRO A 90 -7.29 -40.00 6.37
C PRO A 90 -6.19 -39.00 5.99
N HIS A 91 -6.54 -37.79 5.56
CA HIS A 91 -5.56 -36.74 5.23
C HIS A 91 -5.20 -35.83 6.41
N ALA A 92 -5.83 -35.99 7.58
CA ALA A 92 -5.67 -35.06 8.70
C ALA A 92 -4.21 -34.87 9.12
N GLN A 93 -3.45 -35.96 9.24
CA GLN A 93 -2.03 -35.90 9.60
C GLN A 93 -1.18 -35.23 8.52
N GLN A 94 -1.44 -35.50 7.24
CA GLN A 94 -0.73 -34.87 6.12
C GLN A 94 -0.98 -33.36 6.06
N LEU A 95 -2.24 -32.94 6.23
CA LEU A 95 -2.62 -31.53 6.21
C LEU A 95 -1.97 -30.76 7.36
N CYS A 96 -2.01 -31.32 8.57
CA CYS A 96 -1.59 -30.63 9.79
C CYS A 96 -0.07 -30.63 10.04
N ALA A 97 0.67 -31.60 9.50
CA ALA A 97 2.10 -31.76 9.80
C ALA A 97 2.99 -30.62 9.28
N GLY A 98 3.98 -30.18 10.08
CA GLY A 98 5.04 -29.27 9.62
C GLY A 98 4.59 -27.82 9.40
N HIS A 99 3.41 -27.43 9.88
CA HIS A 99 2.92 -26.05 9.83
C HIS A 99 3.85 -25.11 10.62
N TRP A 100 4.48 -25.61 11.69
CA TRP A 100 5.52 -24.93 12.44
C TRP A 100 6.75 -24.53 11.59
N HIS A 101 7.04 -25.22 10.49
CA HIS A 101 8.20 -24.88 9.66
C HIS A 101 7.88 -23.87 8.54
N CYS A 102 6.61 -23.49 8.39
CA CYS A 102 6.19 -22.52 7.38
C CYS A 102 6.66 -21.11 7.74
N GLU A 103 7.14 -20.36 6.73
CA GLU A 103 7.55 -18.96 6.85
C GLU A 103 6.36 -18.05 7.16
N SER A 104 5.18 -18.35 6.59
CA SER A 104 3.92 -17.66 6.83
C SER A 104 2.90 -18.63 7.46
N ALA A 105 1.98 -18.09 8.26
CA ALA A 105 0.88 -18.87 8.86
C ALA A 105 -0.19 -19.32 7.84
N HIS A 106 -0.21 -18.70 6.65
CA HIS A 106 -1.17 -19.00 5.59
C HIS A 106 -0.51 -19.24 4.22
N GLY A 107 0.83 -19.19 4.14
CA GLY A 107 1.58 -19.34 2.89
C GLY A 107 2.01 -20.77 2.58
N GLU A 108 3.11 -20.89 1.83
CA GLU A 108 3.72 -22.16 1.41
C GLU A 108 3.85 -23.17 2.56
N GLY A 109 3.41 -24.41 2.31
CA GLY A 109 3.43 -25.51 3.28
C GLY A 109 2.32 -25.48 4.36
N SER A 110 1.56 -24.39 4.47
CA SER A 110 0.47 -24.29 5.44
C SER A 110 -0.67 -25.27 5.12
N PRO A 111 -1.50 -25.66 6.12
CA PRO A 111 -2.67 -26.51 5.87
C PRO A 111 -3.62 -25.95 4.82
N TYR A 112 -3.75 -24.62 4.70
CA TYR A 112 -4.62 -23.95 3.74
C TYR A 112 -4.20 -24.25 2.29
N LEU A 113 -2.90 -24.19 2.00
CA LEU A 113 -2.38 -24.52 0.68
C LEU A 113 -2.38 -26.02 0.41
N LYS A 114 -2.04 -26.85 1.40
CA LYS A 114 -2.13 -28.31 1.24
C LYS A 114 -3.55 -28.78 0.91
N ILE A 115 -4.57 -28.17 1.51
CA ILE A 115 -5.97 -28.45 1.16
C ILE A 115 -6.22 -28.12 -0.31
N ALA A 116 -5.72 -26.98 -0.81
CA ALA A 116 -5.84 -26.63 -2.22
C ALA A 116 -5.07 -27.60 -3.14
N GLU A 117 -3.82 -27.93 -2.82
CA GLU A 117 -2.96 -28.85 -3.58
C GLU A 117 -3.56 -30.25 -3.72
N LEU A 118 -4.33 -30.70 -2.71
CA LEU A 118 -5.04 -31.97 -2.72
C LEU A 118 -6.43 -31.89 -3.37
N GLY A 119 -6.77 -30.80 -4.04
CA GLY A 119 -8.07 -30.61 -4.71
C GLY A 119 -9.23 -30.39 -3.75
N GLY A 120 -8.94 -29.92 -2.54
CA GLY A 120 -9.93 -29.69 -1.50
C GLY A 120 -10.88 -28.51 -1.77
N LEU A 121 -11.94 -28.47 -0.98
CA LEU A 121 -13.03 -27.52 -1.07
C LEU A 121 -13.06 -26.62 0.17
N ILE A 122 -13.48 -25.38 -0.01
CA ILE A 122 -13.84 -24.48 1.08
C ILE A 122 -15.36 -24.45 1.18
N CYS A 123 -15.88 -24.73 2.37
CA CYS A 123 -17.31 -24.70 2.67
C CYS A 123 -17.60 -23.54 3.63
N LEU A 124 -18.37 -22.56 3.16
CA LEU A 124 -18.87 -21.45 3.98
C LEU A 124 -20.35 -21.72 4.30
N LEU A 125 -20.63 -22.18 5.53
CA LEU A 125 -21.98 -22.51 5.98
C LEU A 125 -22.54 -21.41 6.87
N GLY A 126 -23.43 -20.58 6.32
CA GLY A 126 -24.04 -19.46 7.05
C GLY A 126 -23.07 -18.31 7.31
N VAL A 127 -21.97 -18.23 6.57
CA VAL A 127 -20.99 -17.15 6.60
C VAL A 127 -20.65 -16.73 5.17
N ASP A 128 -20.09 -15.53 5.03
CA ASP A 128 -19.61 -14.98 3.77
C ASP A 128 -18.08 -15.12 3.66
N GLN A 129 -17.51 -14.47 2.63
CA GLN A 129 -16.08 -14.54 2.33
C GLN A 129 -15.20 -13.86 3.40
N ASP A 130 -15.75 -12.98 4.25
CA ASP A 130 -14.97 -12.38 5.36
C ASP A 130 -14.63 -13.39 6.45
N ARG A 131 -15.16 -14.61 6.37
CA ARG A 131 -14.76 -15.74 7.22
C ARG A 131 -13.86 -16.74 6.51
N ASN A 132 -13.60 -16.57 5.21
CA ASN A 132 -12.78 -17.49 4.42
C ASN A 132 -11.28 -17.22 4.64
N THR A 133 -10.69 -17.90 5.63
CA THR A 133 -9.27 -17.73 6.00
C THR A 133 -8.31 -18.07 4.85
N SER A 134 -8.70 -18.92 3.90
CA SER A 134 -7.85 -19.27 2.75
C SER A 134 -7.58 -18.08 1.82
N LEU A 135 -8.37 -17.01 1.87
CA LEU A 135 -8.09 -15.79 1.09
C LEU A 135 -6.80 -15.08 1.55
N HIS A 136 -6.41 -15.23 2.81
CA HIS A 136 -5.10 -14.75 3.27
C HIS A 136 -3.93 -15.52 2.66
N SER A 137 -4.14 -16.76 2.21
CA SER A 137 -3.12 -17.50 1.47
C SER A 137 -2.83 -16.85 0.12
N ALA A 138 -3.84 -16.29 -0.55
CA ALA A 138 -3.63 -15.57 -1.80
C ALA A 138 -2.76 -14.31 -1.60
N GLU A 139 -3.03 -13.54 -0.54
CA GLU A 139 -2.22 -12.38 -0.19
C GLU A 139 -0.77 -12.77 0.16
N ALA A 140 -0.60 -13.84 0.95
CA ALA A 140 0.71 -14.33 1.38
C ALA A 140 1.56 -14.85 0.21
N LEU A 141 0.94 -15.52 -0.77
CA LEU A 141 1.60 -15.98 -2.00
C LEU A 141 2.10 -14.79 -2.85
N LEU A 142 1.30 -13.72 -2.92
CA LEU A 142 1.66 -12.49 -3.64
C LEU A 142 2.67 -11.61 -2.88
N LYS A 143 2.94 -11.91 -1.61
CA LYS A 143 3.86 -11.16 -0.73
C LYS A 143 3.57 -9.65 -0.74
N LEU A 144 2.29 -9.31 -0.65
CA LEU A 144 1.83 -7.92 -0.74
C LEU A 144 2.50 -7.06 0.35
N PRO A 145 2.95 -5.83 0.04
CA PRO A 145 3.82 -5.03 0.90
C PRO A 145 3.15 -4.52 2.17
N TYR A 146 1.81 -4.56 2.21
CA TYR A 146 1.04 -4.16 3.37
C TYR A 146 0.86 -5.29 4.39
N LEU A 147 1.37 -6.49 4.09
CA LEU A 147 1.40 -7.59 5.04
C LEU A 147 2.55 -7.40 6.03
N SER A 148 2.34 -7.81 7.27
CA SER A 148 3.26 -7.55 8.38
C SER A 148 4.01 -8.80 8.82
N ASP A 149 5.14 -8.63 9.49
CA ASP A 149 5.77 -9.71 10.24
C ASP A 149 5.14 -9.78 11.64
N LYS A 150 4.80 -10.99 12.08
CA LYS A 150 4.30 -11.24 13.43
C LYS A 150 5.30 -12.09 14.20
N SER A 151 5.81 -11.57 15.31
CA SER A 151 6.76 -12.28 16.18
C SER A 151 6.12 -12.62 17.51
N ALA A 152 6.33 -13.85 18.00
CA ALA A 152 5.86 -14.27 19.31
C ALA A 152 6.81 -15.27 19.97
N SER A 153 6.85 -15.26 21.30
CA SER A 153 7.48 -16.32 22.10
C SER A 153 6.45 -17.43 22.33
N VAL A 154 6.70 -18.60 21.76
CA VAL A 154 5.74 -19.71 21.69
C VAL A 154 6.45 -21.04 21.94
N CYS A 155 5.70 -22.04 22.39
CA CYS A 155 6.22 -23.39 22.55
C CYS A 155 6.34 -24.07 21.17
N ASP A 156 7.51 -24.60 20.84
CA ASP A 156 7.74 -25.39 19.63
C ASP A 156 7.12 -26.80 19.76
N PRO A 157 7.06 -27.57 18.65
CA PRO A 157 6.55 -28.95 18.68
C PRO A 157 7.36 -29.90 19.58
N GLU A 158 8.60 -29.54 19.95
CA GLU A 158 9.44 -30.29 20.88
C GLU A 158 9.24 -29.87 22.35
N GLY A 159 8.30 -28.97 22.64
CA GLY A 159 7.99 -28.52 24.00
C GLY A 159 8.90 -27.42 24.53
N LYS A 160 9.72 -26.77 23.69
CA LYS A 160 10.64 -25.69 24.08
C LYS A 160 10.10 -24.34 23.65
N THR A 161 10.14 -23.37 24.56
CA THR A 161 9.81 -21.97 24.24
C THR A 161 10.87 -21.38 23.31
N ARG A 162 10.45 -20.89 22.14
CA ARG A 162 11.29 -20.17 21.18
C ARG A 162 10.59 -18.91 20.66
N SER A 163 11.39 -17.92 20.29
CA SER A 163 10.90 -16.80 19.48
C SER A 163 10.75 -17.27 18.04
N LYS A 164 9.58 -17.04 17.44
CA LYS A 164 9.32 -17.29 16.02
C LYS A 164 8.69 -16.06 15.38
N THR A 165 9.10 -15.78 14.15
CA THR A 165 8.51 -14.75 13.28
C THR A 165 7.81 -15.41 12.11
N TRP A 166 6.54 -15.08 11.89
CA TRP A 166 5.78 -15.44 10.70
C TRP A 166 5.70 -14.22 9.79
N LYS A 167 6.15 -14.37 8.55
CA LYS A 167 6.11 -13.31 7.55
C LYS A 167 4.78 -13.25 6.82
N HIS A 168 4.51 -12.11 6.18
CA HIS A 168 3.33 -11.89 5.36
C HIS A 168 2.03 -12.20 6.13
N TYR A 169 2.01 -11.88 7.42
CA TYR A 169 0.85 -12.08 8.28
C TYR A 169 -0.24 -11.07 7.89
N PRO A 170 -1.50 -11.54 7.72
CA PRO A 170 -2.58 -10.68 7.28
C PRO A 170 -2.82 -9.54 8.25
N GLY A 171 -3.03 -8.37 7.67
CA GLY A 171 -3.39 -7.15 8.38
C GLY A 171 -4.88 -7.13 8.75
N PRO A 172 -5.41 -5.95 9.10
CA PRO A 172 -6.79 -5.78 9.58
C PRO A 172 -7.80 -5.86 8.41
N HIS A 173 -8.77 -4.96 8.30
CA HIS A 173 -9.90 -5.09 7.36
C HIS A 173 -9.54 -5.44 5.89
N ARG A 174 -10.37 -6.28 5.26
CA ARG A 174 -10.37 -6.64 3.82
C ARG A 174 -11.79 -6.64 3.28
N ASP A 175 -11.93 -6.37 1.99
CA ASP A 175 -13.19 -6.56 1.25
C ASP A 175 -13.19 -7.94 0.56
N PHE A 176 -13.23 -9.00 1.36
CA PHE A 176 -13.34 -10.36 0.80
C PHE A 176 -14.74 -10.64 0.26
N ILE A 177 -15.77 -9.98 0.80
CA ILE A 177 -17.13 -10.02 0.25
C ILE A 177 -17.14 -9.65 -1.24
N GLY A 178 -16.37 -8.64 -1.66
CA GLY A 178 -16.23 -8.24 -3.06
C GLY A 178 -15.81 -9.37 -4.01
N LEU A 179 -15.06 -10.37 -3.53
CA LEU A 179 -14.60 -11.51 -4.33
C LEU A 179 -15.70 -12.54 -4.64
N ASP A 180 -16.81 -12.54 -3.89
CA ASP A 180 -17.92 -13.50 -4.07
C ASP A 180 -18.44 -13.49 -5.52
N ARG A 181 -18.54 -12.30 -6.14
CA ARG A 181 -18.99 -12.15 -7.53
C ARG A 181 -18.00 -12.80 -8.52
N HIS A 182 -16.71 -12.67 -8.26
CA HIS A 182 -15.65 -13.20 -9.13
C HIS A 182 -15.68 -14.73 -9.12
N PHE A 183 -15.88 -15.32 -7.95
CA PHE A 183 -15.94 -16.78 -7.81
C PHE A 183 -17.19 -17.38 -8.46
N ARG A 184 -18.34 -16.66 -8.41
CA ARG A 184 -19.55 -17.07 -9.13
C ARG A 184 -19.37 -16.99 -10.64
N GLN A 185 -18.83 -15.89 -11.15
CA GLN A 185 -18.63 -15.67 -12.59
C GLN A 185 -17.64 -16.67 -13.19
N ALA A 186 -16.59 -17.04 -12.44
CA ALA A 186 -15.63 -18.05 -12.85
C ALA A 186 -16.19 -19.50 -12.76
N GLY A 187 -17.37 -19.71 -12.18
CA GLY A 187 -17.97 -21.04 -12.01
C GLY A 187 -17.27 -21.94 -10.98
N ILE A 188 -16.40 -21.36 -10.15
CA ILE A 188 -15.61 -22.10 -9.14
C ILE A 188 -16.34 -22.24 -7.80
N MET A 189 -17.43 -21.48 -7.61
CA MET A 189 -18.26 -21.50 -6.42
C MET A 189 -19.69 -21.92 -6.76
N GLN A 190 -20.16 -22.94 -6.05
CA GLN A 190 -21.56 -23.34 -6.03
C GLN A 190 -22.24 -22.76 -4.79
N THR A 191 -23.50 -22.39 -4.92
CA THR A 191 -24.30 -21.89 -3.81
C THR A 191 -25.61 -22.66 -3.67
N THR A 192 -25.96 -22.98 -2.43
CA THR A 192 -27.25 -23.58 -2.08
C THR A 192 -27.70 -23.06 -0.71
N ARG A 193 -28.75 -23.65 -0.15
CA ARG A 193 -29.30 -23.28 1.15
C ARG A 193 -29.56 -24.53 2.00
N ILE A 194 -29.16 -24.47 3.26
CA ILE A 194 -29.47 -25.48 4.29
C ILE A 194 -30.20 -24.77 5.43
N GLY A 195 -31.49 -25.07 5.62
CA GLY A 195 -32.31 -24.32 6.57
C GLY A 195 -32.41 -22.85 6.18
N ASN A 196 -31.96 -21.95 7.04
CA ASN A 196 -31.81 -20.53 6.73
C ASN A 196 -30.39 -20.12 6.29
N ALA A 197 -29.43 -21.04 6.35
CA ALA A 197 -28.04 -20.74 6.04
C ALA A 197 -27.79 -20.84 4.54
N ALA A 198 -27.21 -19.79 3.96
CA ALA A 198 -26.55 -19.92 2.66
C ALA A 198 -25.32 -20.83 2.81
N LEU A 199 -25.15 -21.79 1.91
CA LEU A 199 -23.95 -22.60 1.81
C LEU A 199 -23.23 -22.24 0.52
N ARG A 200 -21.94 -21.92 0.63
CA ARG A 200 -21.04 -21.75 -0.51
C ARG A 200 -20.00 -22.85 -0.51
N LEU A 201 -19.87 -23.56 -1.62
CA LEU A 201 -18.85 -24.59 -1.82
C LEU A 201 -17.93 -24.12 -2.93
N ILE A 202 -16.67 -23.89 -2.58
CA ILE A 202 -15.68 -23.23 -3.43
C ILE A 202 -14.53 -24.21 -3.65
N LYS A 203 -14.08 -24.37 -4.89
CA LYS A 203 -12.88 -25.15 -5.16
C LYS A 203 -11.64 -24.36 -4.74
N SER A 204 -10.87 -24.89 -3.79
CA SER A 204 -9.84 -24.14 -3.08
C SER A 204 -8.69 -23.73 -4.02
N GLN A 205 -8.24 -24.65 -4.87
CA GLN A 205 -7.14 -24.39 -5.80
C GLN A 205 -7.50 -23.33 -6.85
N GLU A 206 -8.65 -23.47 -7.51
CA GLU A 206 -9.10 -22.50 -8.51
C GLU A 206 -9.39 -21.12 -7.90
N MET A 207 -9.86 -21.07 -6.64
CA MET A 207 -10.02 -19.81 -5.90
C MET A 207 -8.67 -19.11 -5.70
N LEU A 208 -7.66 -19.83 -5.22
CA LEU A 208 -6.32 -19.26 -5.02
C LEU A 208 -5.67 -18.84 -6.33
N GLN A 209 -5.87 -19.59 -7.41
CA GLN A 209 -5.39 -19.22 -8.74
C GLN A 209 -6.04 -17.91 -9.21
N LEU A 210 -7.36 -17.81 -9.15
CA LEU A 210 -8.08 -16.61 -9.55
C LEU A 210 -7.71 -15.39 -8.70
N CYS A 211 -7.54 -15.56 -7.38
CA CYS A 211 -7.08 -14.47 -6.51
C CYS A 211 -5.65 -14.03 -6.84
N GLN A 212 -4.74 -14.94 -7.20
CA GLN A 212 -3.40 -14.58 -7.65
C GLN A 212 -3.43 -13.82 -8.98
N GLU A 213 -4.29 -14.23 -9.92
CA GLU A 213 -4.49 -13.52 -11.19
C GLU A 213 -5.00 -12.08 -10.94
N LEU A 214 -6.04 -11.94 -10.10
CA LEU A 214 -6.58 -10.63 -9.73
C LEU A 214 -5.54 -9.77 -9.00
N GLY A 215 -4.86 -10.32 -7.99
CA GLY A 215 -3.89 -9.57 -7.19
C GLY A 215 -2.58 -9.26 -7.90
N THR A 216 -2.21 -10.03 -8.93
CA THR A 216 -1.08 -9.69 -9.82
C THR A 216 -1.44 -8.50 -10.72
N ALA A 217 -2.68 -8.45 -11.21
CA ALA A 217 -3.17 -7.34 -12.03
C ALA A 217 -3.41 -6.07 -11.20
N ASP A 218 -3.98 -6.21 -10.01
CA ASP A 218 -4.23 -5.13 -9.07
C ASP A 218 -3.91 -5.59 -7.63
N PRO A 219 -2.73 -5.22 -7.09
CA PRO A 219 -2.36 -5.53 -5.71
C PRO A 219 -3.35 -5.02 -4.64
N ALA A 220 -4.26 -4.12 -4.99
CA ALA A 220 -5.33 -3.63 -4.11
C ALA A 220 -6.65 -4.42 -4.23
N PHE A 221 -6.69 -5.54 -4.95
CA PHE A 221 -7.91 -6.31 -5.27
C PHE A 221 -8.82 -6.72 -4.10
N VAL A 222 -8.31 -6.71 -2.86
CA VAL A 222 -9.05 -7.03 -1.61
C VAL A 222 -9.18 -5.84 -0.66
N LEU A 223 -8.87 -4.63 -1.13
CA LEU A 223 -9.00 -3.40 -0.36
C LEU A 223 -10.29 -2.70 -0.77
N CYS A 224 -11.07 -2.22 0.21
CA CYS A 224 -12.28 -1.47 -0.10
C CYS A 224 -11.95 -0.06 -0.62
N ASP A 225 -12.84 0.52 -1.43
CA ASP A 225 -12.69 1.89 -1.96
C ASP A 225 -13.21 2.97 -0.99
N ASN A 226 -13.62 2.59 0.23
CA ASN A 226 -14.12 3.54 1.21
C ASN A 226 -12.98 4.46 1.70
N PRO A 227 -13.02 5.78 1.41
CA PRO A 227 -11.97 6.70 1.83
C PRO A 227 -11.91 6.90 3.35
N ALA A 228 -12.94 6.48 4.10
CA ALA A 228 -12.97 6.51 5.56
C ALA A 228 -12.42 5.22 6.21
N CYS A 229 -12.03 4.21 5.42
CA CYS A 229 -11.43 2.99 5.95
C CYS A 229 -9.92 3.19 6.17
N ALA A 230 -9.53 3.55 7.39
CA ALA A 230 -8.13 3.80 7.76
C ALA A 230 -7.19 2.63 7.41
N ASP A 231 -7.66 1.40 7.60
CA ASP A 231 -6.93 0.19 7.26
C ASP A 231 -6.60 0.11 5.76
N CYS A 232 -7.62 0.22 4.90
CA CYS A 232 -7.43 0.11 3.45
C CYS A 232 -6.65 1.31 2.89
N VAL A 233 -6.81 2.52 3.46
CA VAL A 233 -5.99 3.70 3.10
C VAL A 233 -4.51 3.43 3.39
N THR A 234 -4.19 2.97 4.61
CA THR A 234 -2.81 2.63 5.00
C THR A 234 -2.21 1.53 4.11
N GLN A 235 -3.00 0.52 3.76
CA GLN A 235 -2.56 -0.58 2.91
C GLN A 235 -2.31 -0.12 1.46
N ARG A 236 -3.17 0.74 0.89
CA ARG A 236 -2.93 1.36 -0.43
C ARG A 236 -1.70 2.27 -0.42
N ALA A 237 -1.48 3.00 0.67
CA ALA A 237 -0.27 3.80 0.83
C ALA A 237 1.00 2.94 0.78
N ALA A 238 0.99 1.76 1.39
CA ALA A 238 2.11 0.82 1.31
C ALA A 238 2.34 0.28 -0.11
N LEU A 239 1.26 -0.01 -0.87
CA LEU A 239 1.35 -0.38 -2.30
C LEU A 239 2.01 0.73 -3.12
N PHE A 240 1.53 1.96 -2.96
CA PHE A 240 2.07 3.10 -3.69
C PHE A 240 3.55 3.35 -3.35
N ARG A 241 3.91 3.33 -2.06
CA ARG A 241 5.29 3.47 -1.61
C ARG A 241 6.20 2.41 -2.24
N GLN A 242 5.80 1.13 -2.20
CA GLN A 242 6.59 0.06 -2.80
C GLN A 242 6.74 0.25 -4.31
N ARG A 243 5.67 0.65 -5.01
CA ARG A 243 5.72 0.91 -6.45
C ARG A 243 6.75 1.98 -6.78
N ILE A 244 6.70 3.13 -6.13
CA ILE A 244 7.68 4.21 -6.35
C ILE A 244 9.10 3.70 -6.04
N ALA A 245 9.30 3.00 -4.92
CA ALA A 245 10.62 2.53 -4.51
C ALA A 245 11.22 1.43 -5.41
N SER A 246 10.38 0.60 -6.06
CA SER A 246 10.84 -0.58 -6.81
C SER A 246 10.81 -0.40 -8.32
N GLN A 247 9.96 0.50 -8.85
CA GLN A 247 9.75 0.66 -10.29
C GLN A 247 10.24 1.99 -10.83
N GLU A 248 10.48 2.99 -9.98
CA GLU A 248 10.90 4.32 -10.40
C GLU A 248 12.33 4.64 -9.92
N SER A 249 13.09 5.34 -10.76
CA SER A 249 14.47 5.74 -10.43
C SER A 249 14.57 7.01 -9.60
N PHE A 250 13.51 7.83 -9.61
CA PHE A 250 13.46 9.12 -8.92
C PHE A 250 12.95 8.97 -7.48
N LYS A 251 13.16 10.00 -6.68
CA LYS A 251 12.54 10.15 -5.36
C LYS A 251 11.29 11.02 -5.48
N LEU A 252 10.23 10.64 -4.77
CA LEU A 252 8.98 11.40 -4.73
C LEU A 252 8.85 12.16 -3.41
N ALA A 253 8.58 13.45 -3.51
CA ALA A 253 8.21 14.30 -2.37
C ALA A 253 6.88 15.00 -2.64
N ALA A 254 6.30 15.61 -1.61
CA ALA A 254 5.18 16.53 -1.76
C ALA A 254 5.47 17.87 -1.06
N SER A 255 4.98 18.96 -1.63
CA SER A 255 4.97 20.27 -1.00
C SER A 255 4.17 20.24 0.31
N ALA A 256 4.70 20.84 1.38
CA ALA A 256 3.99 21.03 2.64
C ALA A 256 2.69 21.81 2.44
N ARG A 257 2.70 22.84 1.57
CA ARG A 257 1.52 23.62 1.20
C ARG A 257 0.42 22.77 0.56
N LEU A 258 0.78 21.79 -0.26
CA LEU A 258 -0.19 20.83 -0.84
C LEU A 258 -0.68 19.84 0.22
N ALA A 259 0.24 19.37 1.04
CA ALA A 259 -0.04 18.32 2.01
C ALA A 259 -0.92 18.80 3.18
N GLY A 260 -0.88 20.07 3.57
CA GLY A 260 -1.75 20.56 4.66
C GLY A 260 -1.37 21.92 5.22
N HIS A 261 -2.03 22.30 6.32
CA HIS A 261 -1.81 23.59 6.97
C HIS A 261 -0.91 23.49 8.20
N TYR A 262 -1.06 22.41 8.99
CA TYR A 262 -0.29 22.15 10.21
C TYR A 262 0.52 20.86 10.09
N VAL A 263 1.62 20.75 10.86
CA VAL A 263 2.54 19.60 10.78
C VAL A 263 1.86 18.24 11.03
N PRO A 264 0.99 18.05 12.05
CA PRO A 264 0.28 16.78 12.23
C PRO A 264 -0.60 16.40 11.02
N GLU A 265 -1.34 17.37 10.47
CA GLU A 265 -2.21 17.16 9.31
C GLU A 265 -1.39 16.75 8.07
N ILE A 266 -0.25 17.41 7.85
CA ILE A 266 0.68 17.09 6.76
C ILE A 266 1.21 15.67 6.93
N ILE A 267 1.63 15.28 8.14
CA ILE A 267 2.12 13.93 8.46
C ILE A 267 1.07 12.88 8.12
N ASP A 268 -0.17 13.07 8.58
CA ASP A 268 -1.25 12.12 8.36
C ASP A 268 -1.54 11.96 6.86
N LYS A 269 -1.67 13.08 6.13
CA LYS A 269 -1.93 13.04 4.68
C LYS A 269 -0.79 12.44 3.87
N LEU A 270 0.48 12.68 4.25
CA LEU A 270 1.64 12.06 3.62
C LEU A 270 1.64 10.53 3.83
N LYS A 271 1.34 10.08 5.05
CA LYS A 271 1.22 8.65 5.38
C LYS A 271 0.10 7.99 4.61
N ASP A 272 -1.08 8.62 4.54
CA ASP A 272 -2.23 8.14 3.78
C ASP A 272 -1.96 8.04 2.26
N CYS A 273 -1.02 8.85 1.75
CA CYS A 273 -0.62 8.83 0.35
C CYS A 273 0.61 7.96 0.07
N GLY A 274 1.26 7.40 1.09
CA GLY A 274 2.48 6.61 0.93
C GLY A 274 3.71 7.42 0.50
N ILE A 275 3.79 8.69 0.90
CA ILE A 275 4.90 9.60 0.57
C ILE A 275 5.72 9.86 1.82
N ASP A 276 7.01 9.52 1.78
CA ASP A 276 7.90 9.62 2.96
C ASP A 276 8.72 10.92 3.00
N PHE A 277 8.61 11.76 1.96
CA PHE A 277 9.37 13.00 1.83
C PHE A 277 8.48 14.23 1.70
N VAL A 278 8.81 15.28 2.45
CA VAL A 278 8.15 16.58 2.36
C VAL A 278 9.12 17.66 1.91
N GLU A 279 8.70 18.52 0.99
CA GLU A 279 9.38 19.78 0.68
C GLU A 279 8.74 20.89 1.53
N LEU A 280 9.54 21.53 2.38
CA LEU A 280 9.06 22.58 3.28
C LEU A 280 9.05 23.92 2.55
N ASP A 281 7.88 24.39 2.15
CA ASP A 281 7.67 25.68 1.48
C ASP A 281 6.80 26.64 2.33
N TYR A 282 5.64 26.18 2.79
CA TYR A 282 4.71 26.91 3.64
C TYR A 282 4.26 26.05 4.81
N LEU A 283 4.11 26.69 5.98
CA LEU A 283 3.43 26.14 7.15
C LEU A 283 2.49 27.22 7.68
N GLN A 284 1.27 26.83 8.02
CA GLN A 284 0.23 27.74 8.53
C GLN A 284 -0.03 28.93 7.58
N GLY A 285 0.02 28.67 6.26
CA GLY A 285 -0.16 29.69 5.22
C GLY A 285 0.98 30.71 5.10
N ARG A 286 2.09 30.54 5.84
CA ARG A 286 3.26 31.43 5.78
C ARG A 286 4.45 30.69 5.24
N SER A 287 5.26 31.37 4.42
CA SER A 287 6.53 30.79 3.98
C SER A 287 7.39 30.45 5.19
N VAL A 288 8.02 29.28 5.13
CA VAL A 288 8.89 28.73 6.18
C VAL A 288 10.06 29.64 6.52
N ILE A 289 10.48 30.53 5.61
CA ILE A 289 11.49 31.56 5.84
C ILE A 289 11.15 32.49 7.02
N ASN A 290 9.86 32.71 7.28
CA ASN A 290 9.36 33.60 8.32
C ASN A 290 9.27 32.92 9.70
N LEU A 291 9.54 31.62 9.80
CA LEU A 291 9.57 30.91 11.07
C LEU A 291 10.83 31.26 11.86
N SER A 292 10.74 31.29 13.20
CA SER A 292 11.97 31.37 14.00
C SER A 292 12.78 30.07 13.85
N PRO A 293 14.11 30.09 14.05
CA PRO A 293 14.94 28.89 14.05
C PRO A 293 14.37 27.77 14.94
N GLU A 294 13.83 28.15 16.11
CA GLU A 294 13.21 27.21 17.05
C GLU A 294 11.95 26.54 16.50
N LYS A 295 11.07 27.31 15.84
CA LYS A 295 9.83 26.78 15.25
C LYS A 295 10.13 25.87 14.07
N LEU A 296 11.09 26.24 13.22
CA LEU A 296 11.50 25.40 12.09
C LEU A 296 12.13 24.09 12.58
N ARG A 297 13.03 24.16 13.57
CA ARG A 297 13.62 22.97 14.21
C ARG A 297 12.55 22.06 14.83
N ALA A 298 11.57 22.62 15.53
CA ALA A 298 10.48 21.85 16.12
C ALA A 298 9.64 21.13 15.03
N ALA A 299 9.27 21.84 13.96
CA ALA A 299 8.54 21.26 12.85
C ALA A 299 9.31 20.12 12.17
N VAL A 300 10.61 20.31 11.88
CA VAL A 300 11.46 19.27 11.29
C VAL A 300 11.62 18.06 12.21
N ALA A 301 11.78 18.28 13.51
CA ALA A 301 11.87 17.19 14.49
C ALA A 301 10.58 16.35 14.52
N GLU A 302 9.41 17.00 14.46
CA GLU A 302 8.11 16.32 14.45
C GLU A 302 7.93 15.47 13.18
N PHE A 303 8.29 15.99 12.00
CA PHE A 303 8.29 15.20 10.76
C PHE A 303 9.20 13.96 10.88
N ARG A 304 10.45 14.15 11.33
CA ARG A 304 11.42 13.05 11.47
C ARG A 304 10.97 12.01 12.48
N GLN A 305 10.38 12.43 13.61
CA GLN A 305 9.81 11.52 14.61
C GLN A 305 8.68 10.67 14.03
N ALA A 306 7.91 11.24 13.10
CA ALA A 306 6.86 10.53 12.37
C ALA A 306 7.35 9.67 11.19
N GLY A 307 8.66 9.62 10.94
CA GLY A 307 9.27 8.89 9.83
C GLY A 307 9.26 9.65 8.49
N ILE A 308 8.89 10.93 8.48
CA ILE A 308 8.88 11.78 7.28
C ILE A 308 10.20 12.56 7.18
N GLN A 309 10.87 12.43 6.04
CA GLN A 309 12.13 13.11 5.75
C GLN A 309 11.89 14.44 5.03
N ILE A 310 12.78 15.41 5.26
CA ILE A 310 12.75 16.70 4.57
C ILE A 310 13.57 16.58 3.29
N SER A 311 12.93 16.76 2.14
CA SER A 311 13.60 16.73 0.82
C SER A 311 14.37 18.01 0.53
N ALA A 312 13.80 19.16 0.89
CA ALA A 312 14.41 20.49 0.80
C ALA A 312 13.58 21.51 1.59
N LEU A 313 14.20 22.65 1.89
CA LEU A 313 13.50 23.89 2.26
C LEU A 313 13.43 24.79 1.02
N ARG A 314 12.22 25.09 0.54
CA ARG A 314 12.00 25.99 -0.59
C ARG A 314 11.73 27.40 -0.09
N LEU A 315 12.50 28.36 -0.61
CA LEU A 315 12.31 29.77 -0.31
C LEU A 315 11.67 30.48 -1.51
N PRO A 316 10.62 31.31 -1.31
CA PRO A 316 10.04 32.10 -2.39
C PRO A 316 10.91 33.32 -2.75
N CYS A 317 11.81 33.71 -1.86
CA CYS A 317 12.79 34.77 -2.03
C CYS A 317 13.97 34.52 -1.07
N LEU A 318 15.13 35.14 -1.33
CA LEU A 318 16.17 35.19 -0.31
C LEU A 318 15.79 36.19 0.79
N PRO A 319 16.06 35.87 2.06
CA PRO A 319 15.93 36.84 3.13
C PRO A 319 17.05 37.88 3.01
N ALA A 320 16.75 39.13 3.37
CA ALA A 320 17.76 40.18 3.43
C ALA A 320 18.89 39.89 4.44
N ASP A 321 18.62 39.04 5.43
CA ASP A 321 19.57 38.61 6.45
C ASP A 321 20.07 37.19 6.19
N SER A 322 21.17 37.09 5.45
CA SER A 322 21.83 35.83 5.10
C SER A 322 22.38 35.07 6.33
N LYS A 323 22.71 35.77 7.43
CA LYS A 323 23.19 35.13 8.67
C LYS A 323 22.05 34.42 9.38
N ARG A 324 20.90 35.10 9.51
CA ARG A 324 19.70 34.50 10.06
C ARG A 324 19.23 33.28 9.27
N LEU A 325 19.35 33.32 7.94
CA LEU A 325 19.05 32.16 7.10
C LEU A 325 19.94 30.96 7.44
N LEU A 326 21.24 31.20 7.56
CA LEU A 326 22.20 30.17 7.92
C LEU A 326 21.89 29.57 9.30
N GLU A 327 21.59 30.41 10.28
CA GLU A 327 21.17 29.98 11.63
C GLU A 327 19.89 29.12 11.59
N GLN A 328 18.90 29.51 10.80
CA GLN A 328 17.66 28.72 10.62
C GLN A 328 17.95 27.33 10.06
N LEU A 329 18.80 27.24 9.04
CA LEU A 329 19.13 25.97 8.37
C LEU A 329 19.92 25.03 9.25
N GLN A 330 20.94 25.55 9.93
CA GLN A 330 21.74 24.78 10.87
C GLN A 330 20.90 24.31 12.06
N ALA A 331 20.03 25.17 12.61
CA ALA A 331 19.16 24.81 13.72
C ALA A 331 18.17 23.69 13.36
N ALA A 332 17.67 23.68 12.13
CA ALA A 332 16.73 22.68 11.65
C ALA A 332 17.41 21.42 11.07
N ALA A 333 18.74 21.45 10.91
CA ALA A 333 19.53 20.44 10.22
C ALA A 333 18.92 20.10 8.85
N VAL A 334 18.58 21.12 8.06
CA VAL A 334 18.13 20.95 6.68
C VAL A 334 19.32 21.11 5.75
N GLU A 335 19.56 20.09 4.92
CA GLU A 335 20.79 19.98 4.13
C GLU A 335 20.66 20.53 2.71
N ARG A 336 19.42 20.77 2.24
CA ARG A 336 19.12 21.19 0.87
C ARG A 336 18.15 22.37 0.84
N LEU A 337 18.53 23.40 0.09
CA LEU A 337 17.73 24.58 -0.23
C LEU A 337 17.27 24.57 -1.69
N ILE A 338 16.07 25.10 -1.93
CA ILE A 338 15.61 25.48 -3.27
C ILE A 338 15.38 26.98 -3.30
N LEU A 339 16.07 27.65 -4.23
CA LEU A 339 16.13 29.09 -4.31
C LEU A 339 15.69 29.59 -5.72
N PRO A 340 14.99 30.74 -5.84
CA PRO A 340 14.50 31.24 -7.13
C PRO A 340 15.59 31.93 -7.96
N LEU A 341 15.78 31.61 -9.23
CA LEU A 341 16.66 32.39 -10.11
C LEU A 341 16.04 33.79 -10.37
N PRO A 342 16.83 34.88 -10.56
CA PRO A 342 18.29 34.99 -10.43
C PRO A 342 18.78 35.08 -8.98
N HIS A 343 20.06 34.73 -8.74
CA HIS A 343 20.70 34.85 -7.43
C HIS A 343 22.11 35.47 -7.44
N ASN A 344 22.46 36.11 -6.33
CA ASN A 344 23.80 36.66 -6.10
C ASN A 344 24.80 35.54 -5.72
N ALA A 345 25.94 35.50 -6.40
CA ALA A 345 27.03 34.57 -6.13
C ALA A 345 27.63 34.68 -4.72
N GLU A 346 27.54 35.82 -4.04
CA GLU A 346 28.03 35.98 -2.65
C GLU A 346 27.22 35.13 -1.67
N THR A 347 25.88 35.15 -1.78
CA THR A 347 25.02 34.31 -0.93
C THR A 347 25.25 32.83 -1.20
N LEU A 348 25.39 32.44 -2.47
CA LEU A 348 25.67 31.06 -2.85
C LEU A 348 27.05 30.59 -2.35
N ALA A 349 28.06 31.46 -2.37
CA ALA A 349 29.36 31.17 -1.79
C ALA A 349 29.27 30.94 -0.27
N MET A 350 28.53 31.80 0.44
CA MET A 350 28.29 31.61 1.88
C MET A 350 27.63 30.27 2.18
N LEU A 351 26.59 29.88 1.43
CA LEU A 351 25.92 28.58 1.61
C LEU A 351 26.87 27.41 1.35
N ALA A 352 27.68 27.50 0.29
CA ALA A 352 28.67 26.48 -0.06
C ALA A 352 29.76 26.33 1.02
N GLU A 353 30.26 27.44 1.57
CA GLU A 353 31.25 27.45 2.67
C GLU A 353 30.74 26.74 3.93
N HIS A 354 29.41 26.73 4.15
CA HIS A 354 28.77 26.06 5.28
C HIS A 354 28.23 24.66 4.94
N ASN A 355 28.60 24.10 3.78
CA ASN A 355 28.17 22.79 3.30
C ASN A 355 26.63 22.64 3.18
N ILE A 356 25.93 23.72 2.84
CA ILE A 356 24.50 23.68 2.55
C ILE A 356 24.32 23.48 1.05
N ALA A 357 23.70 22.37 0.65
CA ALA A 357 23.36 22.16 -0.76
C ALA A 357 22.25 23.13 -1.18
N PHE A 358 22.32 23.63 -2.40
CA PHE A 358 21.29 24.51 -2.95
C PHE A 358 21.07 24.22 -4.43
N ASP A 359 19.80 24.27 -4.83
CA ASP A 359 19.38 24.17 -6.22
C ASP A 359 18.59 25.42 -6.62
N LEU A 360 18.62 25.72 -7.92
CA LEU A 360 18.08 26.95 -8.47
C LEU A 360 16.84 26.66 -9.32
N CYS A 361 15.71 27.23 -8.93
CA CYS A 361 14.43 27.11 -9.62
C CYS A 361 14.25 28.24 -10.63
N ASN A 362 13.75 27.96 -11.83
CA ASN A 362 13.31 29.02 -12.74
C ASN A 362 12.14 29.79 -12.12
N SER A 363 12.07 31.10 -12.35
CA SER A 363 11.06 31.97 -11.75
C SER A 363 10.17 32.61 -12.81
N ILE A 364 10.67 33.65 -13.47
CA ILE A 364 9.94 34.41 -14.50
C ILE A 364 10.70 34.41 -15.83
N GLU A 365 11.88 33.77 -15.84
CA GLU A 365 12.75 33.74 -16.99
C GLU A 365 12.29 32.70 -17.99
N ASN A 366 12.40 33.10 -19.24
CA ASN A 366 12.32 32.20 -20.36
C ASN A 366 13.58 31.30 -20.40
N SER A 367 13.59 30.29 -21.26
CA SER A 367 14.62 29.23 -21.21
C SER A 367 16.01 29.69 -21.59
N ALA A 368 16.09 30.67 -22.51
CA ALA A 368 17.36 31.27 -22.91
C ALA A 368 17.96 32.10 -21.76
N GLU A 369 17.13 32.91 -21.10
CA GLU A 369 17.54 33.73 -19.96
C GLU A 369 17.88 32.87 -18.74
N PHE A 370 17.09 31.83 -18.44
CA PHE A 370 17.43 30.87 -17.39
C PHE A 370 18.83 30.31 -17.62
N ARG A 371 19.11 29.81 -18.83
CA ARG A 371 20.43 29.25 -19.14
C ARG A 371 21.55 30.27 -19.02
N ARG A 372 21.32 31.51 -19.48
CA ARG A 372 22.29 32.60 -19.38
C ARG A 372 22.66 32.90 -17.93
N LEU A 373 21.69 32.87 -17.03
CA LEU A 373 21.84 33.16 -15.61
C LEU A 373 22.37 31.94 -14.81
N PHE A 374 21.89 30.74 -15.14
CA PHE A 374 22.23 29.51 -14.41
C PHE A 374 23.61 28.96 -14.77
N ALA A 375 24.02 28.99 -16.03
CA ALA A 375 25.27 28.34 -16.47
C ALA A 375 26.53 28.87 -15.76
N PRO A 376 26.72 30.20 -15.55
CA PRO A 376 27.86 30.70 -14.77
C PRO A 376 27.83 30.26 -13.31
N LEU A 377 26.64 30.15 -12.72
CA LEU A 377 26.47 29.71 -11.33
C LEU A 377 26.80 28.22 -11.19
N ALA A 378 26.26 27.36 -12.07
CA ALA A 378 26.53 25.92 -12.08
C ALA A 378 27.99 25.57 -12.43
N ALA A 379 28.70 26.45 -13.14
CA ALA A 379 30.14 26.29 -13.39
C ALA A 379 30.99 26.61 -12.14
N LYS A 380 30.49 27.45 -11.24
CA LYS A 380 31.18 27.90 -10.03
C LYS A 380 30.79 27.09 -8.80
N PHE A 381 29.55 26.63 -8.73
CA PHE A 381 28.96 25.96 -7.57
C PHE A 381 28.39 24.60 -7.96
N SER A 382 28.45 23.64 -7.04
CA SER A 382 27.79 22.34 -7.21
C SER A 382 26.29 22.48 -6.93
N CYS A 383 25.55 23.07 -7.87
CA CYS A 383 24.10 23.22 -7.81
C CYS A 383 23.40 22.61 -9.03
N GLN A 384 22.15 22.17 -8.83
CA GLN A 384 21.31 21.64 -9.89
C GLN A 384 20.17 22.61 -10.21
N ALA A 385 19.50 22.35 -11.33
CA ALA A 385 18.31 23.07 -11.73
C ALA A 385 17.06 22.39 -11.17
N VAL A 386 16.17 23.17 -10.56
CA VAL A 386 14.79 22.78 -10.28
C VAL A 386 13.93 23.29 -11.44
N PHE A 387 13.35 22.36 -12.20
CA PHE A 387 12.51 22.66 -13.35
C PHE A 387 11.06 22.83 -12.88
N SER A 388 10.58 24.07 -12.85
CA SER A 388 9.18 24.39 -12.66
C SER A 388 8.52 24.65 -14.01
N PRO A 389 7.74 23.69 -14.55
CA PRO A 389 7.09 23.87 -15.85
C PRO A 389 6.05 24.99 -15.80
N CYS A 390 5.36 25.17 -14.66
CA CYS A 390 4.40 26.26 -14.47
C CYS A 390 5.05 27.64 -14.63
N ASN A 391 6.30 27.79 -14.22
CA ASN A 391 7.03 29.05 -14.36
C ASN A 391 7.48 29.32 -15.81
N PHE A 392 7.62 28.29 -16.65
CA PHE A 392 7.78 28.49 -18.10
C PHE A 392 6.48 28.87 -18.79
N VAL A 393 5.35 28.30 -18.37
CA VAL A 393 4.02 28.76 -18.82
C VAL A 393 3.82 30.24 -18.46
N LEU A 394 4.24 30.65 -17.25
CA LEU A 394 4.25 32.07 -16.83
C LEU A 394 5.12 32.95 -17.75
N ALA A 395 6.26 32.43 -18.21
CA ALA A 395 7.12 33.07 -19.21
C ALA A 395 6.59 32.97 -20.65
N ASN A 396 5.37 32.46 -20.85
CA ASN A 396 4.71 32.23 -22.14
C ASN A 396 5.51 31.28 -23.06
N GLU A 397 6.12 30.24 -22.47
CA GLU A 397 6.87 29.20 -23.18
C GLU A 397 6.30 27.80 -22.94
N ASN A 398 6.40 26.94 -23.96
CA ASN A 398 6.08 25.52 -23.86
C ASN A 398 7.22 24.74 -23.16
N PRO A 399 6.99 24.18 -21.96
CA PRO A 399 8.06 23.62 -21.14
C PRO A 399 8.78 22.40 -21.76
N PHE A 400 8.05 21.52 -22.44
CA PHE A 400 8.58 20.20 -22.85
C PHE A 400 9.50 20.27 -24.08
N LEU A 401 9.05 20.82 -25.22
CA LEU A 401 9.88 20.79 -26.43
C LEU A 401 10.90 21.93 -26.49
N HIS A 402 10.46 23.13 -26.12
CA HIS A 402 11.27 24.33 -26.26
C HIS A 402 12.18 24.49 -25.05
N SER A 403 11.59 24.58 -23.86
CA SER A 403 12.32 24.97 -22.65
C SER A 403 13.32 23.92 -22.19
N TRP A 404 12.89 22.65 -22.18
CA TRP A 404 13.74 21.50 -21.85
C TRP A 404 15.05 21.47 -22.66
N ARG A 405 14.95 21.65 -23.99
CA ARG A 405 16.07 21.53 -24.92
C ARG A 405 16.97 22.77 -24.91
N ILE A 406 16.38 23.97 -25.00
CA ILE A 406 17.13 25.23 -25.11
C ILE A 406 17.82 25.56 -23.80
N GLY A 407 17.12 25.37 -22.68
CA GLY A 407 17.65 25.54 -21.33
C GLY A 407 18.75 24.51 -20.99
N ARG A 408 18.86 23.43 -21.77
CA ARG A 408 19.77 22.28 -21.54
C ARG A 408 19.54 21.61 -20.18
N PHE A 409 18.31 21.65 -19.67
CA PHE A 409 17.94 21.13 -18.36
C PHE A 409 18.26 19.66 -18.18
N ILE A 410 18.15 18.86 -19.24
CA ILE A 410 18.52 17.44 -19.23
C ILE A 410 19.92 17.15 -18.62
N LYS A 411 20.85 18.11 -18.68
CA LYS A 411 22.22 17.94 -18.17
C LYS A 411 22.38 18.37 -16.71
N SER A 412 21.46 19.16 -16.17
CA SER A 412 21.63 19.84 -14.89
C SER A 412 20.43 19.72 -13.96
N ILE A 413 19.34 19.09 -14.41
CA ILE A 413 18.14 18.94 -13.60
C ILE A 413 18.43 18.05 -12.38
N GLY A 414 18.04 18.55 -11.21
CA GLY A 414 18.04 17.83 -9.94
C GLY A 414 16.63 17.57 -9.42
N GLN A 415 15.65 18.35 -9.89
CA GLN A 415 14.26 18.21 -9.50
C GLN A 415 13.30 18.68 -10.60
N LEU A 416 12.17 17.98 -10.75
CA LEU A 416 11.00 18.42 -11.49
C LEU A 416 9.89 18.75 -10.48
N ASP A 417 9.36 19.96 -10.56
CA ASP A 417 8.14 20.32 -9.84
C ASP A 417 6.93 19.76 -10.60
N VAL A 418 6.19 18.86 -9.95
CA VAL A 418 5.04 18.18 -10.54
C VAL A 418 3.78 18.98 -10.23
N ALA A 419 3.45 19.88 -11.14
CA ALA A 419 2.26 20.72 -11.11
C ALA A 419 1.85 21.10 -12.55
N ASP A 420 0.63 21.63 -12.69
CA ASP A 420 0.11 22.06 -13.98
C ASP A 420 -0.67 23.38 -13.85
N VAL A 421 -0.69 24.15 -14.92
CA VAL A 421 -1.29 25.49 -14.97
C VAL A 421 -1.72 25.83 -16.39
N THR A 422 -2.81 26.57 -16.56
CA THR A 422 -3.21 27.11 -17.86
C THR A 422 -2.37 28.33 -18.26
N TRP A 423 -2.41 28.73 -19.54
CA TRP A 423 -1.76 29.97 -20.01
C TRP A 423 -2.18 31.24 -19.25
N ASP A 424 -3.42 31.30 -18.76
CA ASP A 424 -3.90 32.39 -17.92
C ASP A 424 -3.62 32.18 -16.42
N GLN A 425 -2.66 31.31 -16.10
CA GLN A 425 -2.09 31.06 -14.78
C GLN A 425 -3.06 30.48 -13.75
N ARG A 426 -4.14 29.81 -14.19
CA ARG A 426 -5.03 29.10 -13.27
C ARG A 426 -4.44 27.72 -12.94
N PRO A 427 -4.31 27.36 -11.66
CA PRO A 427 -3.90 26.02 -11.26
C PRO A 427 -4.78 24.96 -11.92
N ALA A 428 -4.15 23.92 -12.48
CA ALA A 428 -4.82 22.82 -13.14
C ALA A 428 -4.44 21.48 -12.49
N ARG A 429 -5.34 20.49 -12.60
CA ARG A 429 -5.03 19.09 -12.30
C ARG A 429 -3.93 18.60 -13.25
N LEU A 430 -3.21 17.54 -12.89
CA LEU A 430 -2.06 17.11 -13.70
C LEU A 430 -2.51 16.69 -15.10
N ALA A 431 -1.77 17.12 -16.13
CA ALA A 431 -2.07 16.94 -17.55
C ALA A 431 -3.42 17.55 -17.99
N ARG A 432 -3.86 18.62 -17.31
CA ARG A 432 -5.06 19.40 -17.66
C ARG A 432 -4.74 20.89 -17.92
N GLY A 433 -3.48 21.28 -17.89
CA GLY A 433 -3.02 22.62 -18.23
C GLY A 433 -2.04 22.61 -19.41
N ASN A 434 -1.12 23.56 -19.38
CA ASN A 434 -0.12 23.84 -20.41
C ASN A 434 1.32 23.57 -19.94
N ALA A 435 1.48 22.95 -18.76
CA ALA A 435 2.80 22.63 -18.22
C ALA A 435 3.49 21.43 -18.91
N GLU A 436 2.77 20.69 -19.77
CA GLU A 436 3.28 19.49 -20.48
C GLU A 436 3.87 18.45 -19.50
N ILE A 437 3.24 18.31 -18.32
CA ILE A 437 3.79 17.54 -17.20
C ILE A 437 3.93 16.05 -17.53
N LYS A 438 3.00 15.50 -18.34
CA LYS A 438 3.05 14.08 -18.75
C LYS A 438 4.31 13.81 -19.57
N GLU A 439 4.57 14.66 -20.56
CA GLU A 439 5.69 14.53 -21.48
C GLU A 439 7.04 14.72 -20.75
N LEU A 440 7.09 15.66 -19.79
CA LEU A 440 8.25 15.88 -18.93
C LEU A 440 8.57 14.69 -18.02
N ILE A 441 7.56 14.08 -17.40
CA ILE A 441 7.76 12.86 -16.60
C ILE A 441 8.22 11.71 -17.50
N SER A 442 7.59 11.53 -18.67
CA SER A 442 7.93 10.47 -19.63
C SER A 442 9.40 10.52 -20.05
N ILE A 443 9.91 11.70 -20.43
CA ILE A 443 11.31 11.85 -20.83
C ILE A 443 12.27 11.61 -19.66
N LEU A 444 11.95 12.07 -18.44
CA LEU A 444 12.78 11.82 -17.26
C LEU A 444 12.88 10.32 -16.93
N ARG A 445 11.78 9.58 -17.03
CA ARG A 445 11.77 8.13 -16.86
C ARG A 445 12.62 7.43 -17.93
N CYS A 446 12.52 7.86 -19.19
CA CYS A 446 13.37 7.36 -20.27
C CYS A 446 14.87 7.61 -20.04
N HIS A 447 15.22 8.67 -19.30
CA HIS A 447 16.60 8.99 -18.93
C HIS A 447 17.06 8.41 -17.59
N HIS A 448 16.25 7.55 -16.96
CA HIS A 448 16.54 6.97 -15.66
C HIS A 448 16.89 8.05 -14.60
N PHE A 449 16.10 9.11 -14.59
CA PHE A 449 16.33 10.26 -13.72
C PHE A 449 16.29 9.85 -12.24
N SER A 450 17.33 10.21 -11.48
CA SER A 450 17.49 9.84 -10.06
C SER A 450 17.31 11.00 -9.08
N GLY A 451 16.83 12.15 -9.55
CA GLY A 451 16.56 13.31 -8.72
C GLY A 451 15.15 13.28 -8.11
N TRP A 452 14.61 14.47 -7.84
CA TRP A 452 13.33 14.63 -7.15
C TRP A 452 12.18 14.92 -8.12
N LEU A 453 11.04 14.27 -7.92
CA LEU A 453 9.75 14.74 -8.39
C LEU A 453 8.97 15.23 -7.16
N THR A 454 8.51 16.48 -7.18
CA THR A 454 7.80 17.07 -6.04
C THR A 454 6.38 17.44 -6.40
N LEU A 455 5.39 16.72 -5.87
CA LEU A 455 3.97 17.03 -6.06
C LEU A 455 3.65 18.42 -5.47
N GLY A 456 3.14 19.32 -6.31
CA GLY A 456 2.82 20.70 -5.91
C GLY A 456 4.05 21.56 -5.59
N GLY A 457 5.25 21.14 -5.99
CA GLY A 457 6.48 21.93 -5.81
C GLY A 457 6.34 23.32 -6.43
N GLY A 458 6.55 24.37 -5.66
CA GLY A 458 6.51 25.77 -6.13
C GLY A 458 5.15 26.32 -6.58
N ALA A 459 4.21 25.49 -7.03
CA ALA A 459 2.92 25.89 -7.60
C ALA A 459 1.71 25.41 -6.75
N LEU A 460 0.55 26.04 -6.95
CA LEU A 460 -0.70 25.57 -6.35
C LEU A 460 -1.24 24.39 -7.15
N TYR A 461 -1.85 23.44 -6.45
CA TYR A 461 -2.57 22.33 -7.05
C TYR A 461 -4.07 22.43 -6.67
N PRO A 462 -5.00 22.34 -7.64
CA PRO A 462 -6.42 22.43 -7.37
C PRO A 462 -6.96 21.09 -6.85
N GLY A 463 -6.76 20.82 -5.54
CA GLY A 463 -7.25 19.61 -4.91
C GLY A 463 -6.49 19.22 -3.64
N SER A 464 -6.78 18.03 -3.13
CA SER A 464 -6.04 17.43 -2.01
C SER A 464 -4.75 16.73 -2.47
N LEU A 465 -3.88 16.39 -1.51
CA LEU A 465 -2.70 15.56 -1.78
C LEU A 465 -3.08 14.18 -2.33
N GLN A 466 -4.12 13.55 -1.80
CA GLN A 466 -4.63 12.25 -2.29
C GLN A 466 -5.01 12.34 -3.77
N GLN A 467 -5.65 13.45 -4.15
CA GLN A 467 -6.00 13.70 -5.54
C GLN A 467 -4.77 13.94 -6.43
N ALA A 468 -3.75 14.63 -5.93
CA ALA A 468 -2.47 14.81 -6.66
C ALA A 468 -1.73 13.48 -6.84
N GLN A 469 -1.71 12.64 -5.80
CA GLN A 469 -1.10 11.32 -5.83
C GLN A 469 -1.84 10.38 -6.79
N SER A 470 -3.17 10.40 -6.81
CA SER A 470 -3.98 9.63 -7.76
C SER A 470 -3.79 10.09 -9.21
N ASP A 471 -3.76 11.40 -9.47
CA ASP A 471 -3.44 11.94 -10.80
C ASP A 471 -2.03 11.52 -11.24
N PHE A 472 -1.06 11.62 -10.33
CA PHE A 472 0.32 11.23 -10.60
C PHE A 472 0.45 9.75 -10.93
N LEU A 473 -0.19 8.87 -10.15
CA LEU A 473 -0.23 7.44 -10.42
C LEU A 473 -0.88 7.14 -11.78
N THR A 474 -1.98 7.82 -12.08
CA THR A 474 -2.66 7.71 -13.39
C THR A 474 -1.72 8.12 -14.54
N LEU A 475 -0.88 9.13 -14.35
CA LEU A 475 0.13 9.48 -15.35
C LEU A 475 1.17 8.35 -15.50
N LEU A 476 1.68 7.80 -14.39
CA LEU A 476 2.65 6.69 -14.42
C LEU A 476 2.11 5.45 -15.15
N ASP A 477 0.83 5.14 -15.00
CA ASP A 477 0.16 4.00 -15.65
C ASP A 477 -0.13 4.19 -17.14
N ASN A 478 -0.25 5.44 -17.61
CA ASN A 478 -0.65 5.77 -18.98
C ASN A 478 0.50 6.30 -19.85
N MET A 479 1.75 6.02 -19.48
CA MET A 479 2.96 6.46 -20.20
C MET A 479 3.74 5.32 -20.82
#